data_AF-A0A1H3FBC6-F1
#
_entry.id   AF-A0A1H3FBC6-F1
#
_cell.length_a   1.000
_cell.length_b   1.000
_cell.length_c   1.000
_cell.angle_alpha   90.00
_cell.angle_beta   90.00
_cell.angle_gamma   90.00
#
_symmetry.space_group_name_H-M   'P 1'
#
loop_
_entity.id
_entity.type
_entity.pdbx_description
1 polymer ?
#
loop_
_entity_poly.entity_id
_entity_poly.type
_entity_poly.pdbx_seq_one_letter_code
_entity_poly.pdbx_strand_id
1 'polypeptide(L)'
;NKPVILSVQDIGLFSIKRGLAYKIRTLLAVPLVDFNNKEIKHFKSVGSTTERTVDIETGEVLRQFTGHASSAGLTISNQSISSTSATFKLRASAANPLVSSAPTIDWEYTITVTNTGKVTVNGAHDGYPAHEIYKRVDYGTPTRIYTHDPRVTGETPASLAPPMEHSVNRTV
;
A
#
# COMPACT_ATOMS: atom_id res chain seq x y z
N ASN A 1 6.96 -14.06 -23.65
CA ASN A 1 5.94 -13.30 -22.91
C ASN A 1 6.58 -12.16 -22.14
N LYS A 2 5.93 -11.01 -22.07
CA LYS A 2 6.48 -9.79 -21.48
C LYS A 2 6.21 -9.76 -19.97
N PRO A 3 7.11 -9.22 -19.13
CA PRO A 3 6.91 -9.18 -17.69
C PRO A 3 5.76 -8.24 -17.32
N VAL A 4 5.03 -8.59 -16.26
CA VAL A 4 3.96 -7.75 -15.69
C VAL A 4 4.40 -7.30 -14.30
N ILE A 5 4.43 -6.00 -14.10
CA ILE A 5 4.77 -5.36 -12.83
C ILE A 5 3.48 -4.81 -12.22
N LEU A 6 3.26 -5.06 -10.94
CA LEU A 6 2.22 -4.38 -10.18
C LEU A 6 2.84 -3.48 -9.14
N SER A 7 2.15 -2.41 -8.79
CA SER A 7 2.48 -1.53 -7.67
C SER A 7 1.23 -1.39 -6.83
N VAL A 8 1.30 -1.81 -5.57
CA VAL A 8 0.27 -1.59 -4.56
C VAL A 8 0.86 -0.68 -3.49
N GLN A 9 0.20 0.45 -3.23
CA GLN A 9 0.73 1.42 -2.30
C GLN A 9 -0.31 2.17 -1.48
N ASP A 10 0.10 2.54 -0.28
CA ASP A 10 -0.57 3.53 0.57
C ASP A 10 0.24 4.81 0.60
N ILE A 11 -0.44 5.96 0.55
CA ILE A 11 0.19 7.27 0.71
C ILE A 11 -0.63 8.07 1.71
N GLY A 12 -0.10 8.23 2.93
CA GLY A 12 -0.77 9.00 3.98
C GLY A 12 0.01 10.22 4.43
N LEU A 13 -0.72 11.31 4.67
CA LEU A 13 -0.31 12.45 5.50
C LEU A 13 -1.33 12.56 6.64
N PHE A 14 -0.90 12.44 7.91
CA PHE A 14 -1.80 12.67 9.06
C PHE A 14 -1.67 14.10 9.60
N SER A 15 -2.76 14.62 10.19
CA SER A 15 -2.80 15.88 10.95
C SER A 15 -3.70 15.71 12.17
N ILE A 16 -3.17 15.89 13.39
CA ILE A 16 -3.95 15.94 14.64
C ILE A 16 -4.03 17.40 15.11
N LYS A 17 -5.24 17.95 15.31
CA LYS A 17 -5.42 19.34 15.76
C LYS A 17 -5.25 19.49 17.28
N ARG A 18 -4.09 20.02 17.66
CA ARG A 18 -3.71 20.93 18.78
C ARG A 18 -2.17 20.81 18.90
N GLY A 19 -1.43 21.55 18.06
CA GLY A 19 0.04 21.42 17.90
C GLY A 19 0.44 20.37 16.84
N LEU A 20 0.19 20.67 15.57
CA LEU A 20 0.15 19.74 14.42
C LEU A 20 1.35 18.79 14.29
N ALA A 21 1.07 17.48 14.29
CA ALA A 21 2.00 16.43 13.87
C ALA A 21 1.69 15.95 12.44
N TYR A 22 2.68 15.99 11.56
CA TYR A 22 2.61 15.46 10.19
C TYR A 22 3.27 14.10 10.11
N LYS A 23 2.54 13.10 9.61
CA LYS A 23 3.04 11.73 9.48
C LYS A 23 2.93 11.25 8.03
N ILE A 24 4.07 11.09 7.38
CA ILE A 24 4.12 10.46 6.05
C ILE A 24 4.41 8.97 6.23
N ARG A 25 3.64 8.10 5.60
CA ARG A 25 4.01 6.69 5.44
C ARG A 25 3.64 6.23 4.04
N THR A 26 4.60 5.57 3.40
CA THR A 26 4.37 4.80 2.18
C THR A 26 4.52 3.32 2.51
N LEU A 27 3.53 2.50 2.19
CA LEU A 27 3.71 1.05 2.10
C LEU A 27 3.78 0.72 0.62
N LEU A 28 4.77 -0.05 0.18
CA LEU A 28 4.94 -0.36 -1.23
C LEU A 28 5.25 -1.85 -1.39
N ALA A 29 4.42 -2.53 -2.19
CA ALA A 29 4.69 -3.88 -2.68
C ALA A 29 4.68 -3.89 -4.21
N VAL A 30 5.77 -4.38 -4.80
CA VAL A 30 5.98 -4.42 -6.25
C VAL A 30 6.31 -5.85 -6.68
N PRO A 31 5.32 -6.70 -7.01
CA PRO A 31 5.57 -7.98 -7.63
C PRO A 31 5.82 -7.83 -9.13
N LEU A 32 6.76 -8.63 -9.65
CA LEU A 32 7.10 -8.76 -11.06
C LEU A 32 6.88 -10.22 -11.45
N VAL A 33 5.94 -10.44 -12.37
CA VAL A 33 5.61 -11.75 -12.91
C VAL A 33 6.35 -11.95 -14.22
N ASP A 34 7.26 -12.93 -14.24
CA ASP A 34 8.01 -13.34 -15.42
C ASP A 34 7.54 -14.72 -15.88
N PHE A 35 6.71 -14.74 -16.92
CA PHE A 35 6.18 -15.96 -17.50
C PHE A 35 7.22 -16.79 -18.26
N ASN A 36 8.32 -16.19 -18.71
CA ASN A 36 9.37 -16.93 -19.42
C ASN A 36 10.19 -17.76 -18.43
N ASN A 37 10.56 -17.13 -17.32
CA ASN A 37 11.33 -17.76 -16.25
C ASN A 37 10.46 -18.49 -15.22
N LYS A 38 9.12 -18.41 -15.35
CA LYS A 38 8.14 -18.93 -14.38
C LYS A 38 8.46 -18.48 -12.96
N GLU A 39 8.72 -17.19 -12.82
CA GLU A 39 9.17 -16.59 -11.56
C GLU A 39 8.27 -15.41 -11.16
N ILE A 40 8.04 -15.26 -9.86
CA ILE A 40 7.42 -14.07 -9.28
C ILE A 40 8.45 -13.42 -8.35
N LYS A 41 9.06 -12.35 -8.82
CA LYS A 41 9.96 -11.52 -8.00
C LYS A 41 9.12 -10.50 -7.24
N HIS A 42 9.62 -10.00 -6.12
CA HIS A 42 8.94 -8.95 -5.40
C HIS A 42 9.92 -8.03 -4.68
N PHE A 43 9.56 -6.76 -4.63
CA PHE A 43 10.20 -5.76 -3.80
C PHE A 43 9.18 -5.23 -2.79
N LYS A 44 9.64 -4.96 -1.57
CA LYS A 44 8.82 -4.35 -0.52
C LYS A 44 9.58 -3.23 0.17
N SER A 45 8.85 -2.17 0.51
CA SER A 45 9.41 -1.04 1.23
C SER A 45 8.37 -0.43 2.16
N VAL A 46 8.85 0.15 3.25
CA VAL A 46 8.06 0.95 4.18
C VAL A 46 8.76 2.30 4.31
N GLY A 47 8.00 3.39 4.22
CA GLY A 47 8.51 4.74 4.41
C GLY A 47 8.79 5.05 5.88
N SER A 48 9.77 5.92 6.13
CA SER A 48 10.01 6.47 7.46
C SER A 48 8.80 7.28 7.93
N THR A 49 8.46 7.12 9.20
CA THR A 49 7.46 7.89 9.91
C THR A 49 8.16 9.04 10.64
N THR A 50 7.69 10.26 10.44
CA THR A 50 8.10 11.43 11.22
C THR A 50 6.93 11.86 12.10
N GLU A 51 7.23 12.28 13.33
CA GLU A 51 6.32 13.00 14.22
C GLU A 51 6.95 14.37 14.49
N ARG A 52 6.14 15.44 14.43
CA ARG A 52 6.57 16.80 14.73
C ARG A 52 5.62 17.41 15.75
N THR A 53 6.17 18.20 16.66
CA THR A 53 5.39 19.14 17.48
C THR A 53 5.75 20.52 17.00
N VAL A 54 4.75 21.31 16.61
CA VAL A 54 4.94 22.69 16.13
C VAL A 54 4.24 23.68 17.03
N ASP A 55 4.87 24.81 17.25
CA ASP A 55 4.21 26.00 17.76
C ASP A 55 3.17 26.47 16.73
N ILE A 56 1.94 26.71 17.18
CA ILE A 56 0.83 27.03 16.26
C ILE A 56 0.82 28.49 15.82
N GLU A 57 1.44 29.38 16.57
CA GLU A 57 1.48 30.82 16.30
C GLU A 57 2.67 31.16 15.41
N THR A 58 3.83 30.58 15.70
CA THR A 58 5.09 30.86 14.97
C THR A 58 5.37 29.85 13.86
N GLY A 59 4.77 28.66 13.92
CA GLY A 59 5.11 27.54 13.03
C GLY A 59 6.45 26.87 13.34
N GLU A 60 7.11 27.24 14.44
CA GLU A 60 8.40 26.68 14.86
C GLU A 60 8.27 25.18 15.21
N VAL A 61 9.21 24.36 14.76
CA VAL A 61 9.28 22.94 15.15
C VAL A 61 9.92 22.84 16.53
N LEU A 62 9.11 22.54 17.54
CA LEU A 62 9.54 22.39 18.92
C LEU A 62 10.18 21.02 19.19
N ARG A 63 9.74 19.98 18.49
CA ARG A 63 10.17 18.59 18.68
C ARG A 63 10.01 17.79 17.39
N GLN A 64 10.92 16.85 17.11
CA GLN A 64 10.80 15.94 15.97
C GLN A 64 11.35 14.55 16.30
N PHE A 65 10.60 13.50 15.93
CA PHE A 65 11.05 12.09 15.97
C PHE A 65 10.94 11.48 14.61
N THR A 66 11.83 10.53 14.35
CA THR A 66 11.75 9.66 13.19
C THR A 66 11.78 8.20 13.66
N GLY A 67 10.96 7.39 13.03
CA GLY A 67 10.91 5.96 13.25
C GLY A 67 10.67 5.25 11.94
N HIS A 68 11.03 3.98 11.87
CA HIS A 68 10.85 3.18 10.67
C HIS A 68 10.10 1.90 11.05
N ALA A 69 8.94 1.67 10.44
CA ALA A 69 8.19 0.46 10.72
C ALA A 69 8.84 -0.73 10.01
N SER A 70 8.71 -1.92 10.59
CA SER A 70 9.18 -3.14 9.95
C SER A 70 8.41 -3.42 8.66
N SER A 71 9.10 -3.92 7.64
CA SER A 71 8.50 -4.46 6.41
C SER A 71 8.08 -5.93 6.56
N ALA A 72 8.16 -6.51 7.76
CA ALA A 72 7.81 -7.91 8.01
C ALA A 72 6.33 -8.21 7.70
N GLY A 73 5.43 -7.24 7.93
CA GLY A 73 4.01 -7.39 7.63
C GLY A 73 3.68 -7.30 6.14
N LEU A 74 4.63 -6.90 5.29
CA LEU A 74 4.48 -6.92 3.83
C LEU A 74 4.93 -8.29 3.32
N THR A 75 3.97 -9.08 2.87
CA THR A 75 4.19 -10.48 2.47
C THR A 75 3.56 -10.79 1.13
N ILE A 76 4.22 -11.66 0.38
CA ILE A 76 3.65 -12.38 -0.76
C ILE A 76 3.59 -13.87 -0.42
N SER A 77 2.44 -14.49 -0.65
CA SER A 77 2.20 -15.91 -0.33
C SER A 77 1.35 -16.59 -1.39
N ASN A 78 1.14 -17.90 -1.26
CA ASN A 78 0.29 -18.71 -2.14
C ASN A 78 0.61 -18.51 -3.63
N GLN A 79 1.90 -18.46 -3.95
CA GLN A 79 2.39 -18.23 -5.30
C GLN A 79 2.20 -19.48 -6.16
N SER A 80 1.56 -19.30 -7.31
CA SER A 80 1.40 -20.32 -8.34
C SER A 80 1.62 -19.68 -9.70
N ILE A 81 2.40 -20.32 -10.57
CA ILE A 81 2.71 -19.80 -11.90
C ILE A 81 2.77 -20.92 -12.93
N SER A 82 2.10 -20.68 -14.06
CA SER A 82 2.12 -21.50 -15.27
C SER A 82 2.63 -20.66 -16.45
N SER A 83 2.61 -21.21 -17.66
CA SER A 83 2.94 -20.46 -18.89
C SER A 83 1.88 -19.40 -19.27
N THR A 84 0.68 -19.48 -18.70
CA THR A 84 -0.47 -18.64 -19.08
C THR A 84 -1.02 -17.78 -17.95
N SER A 85 -0.80 -18.18 -16.69
CA SER A 85 -1.36 -17.49 -15.53
C SER A 85 -0.44 -17.57 -14.31
N ALA A 86 -0.42 -16.51 -13.51
CA ALA A 86 0.18 -16.48 -12.20
C ALA A 86 -0.87 -16.02 -11.19
N THR A 87 -0.88 -16.61 -10.00
CA THR A 87 -1.72 -16.19 -8.87
C THR A 87 -0.87 -16.11 -7.61
N PHE A 88 -1.12 -15.09 -6.79
CA PHE A 88 -0.45 -14.91 -5.51
C PHE A 88 -1.30 -14.02 -4.60
N LYS A 89 -1.06 -14.11 -3.29
CA LYS A 89 -1.64 -13.22 -2.31
C LYS A 89 -0.62 -12.17 -1.89
N LEU A 90 -1.06 -10.91 -1.84
CA LEU A 90 -0.32 -9.83 -1.22
C LEU A 90 -1.04 -9.42 0.05
N ARG A 91 -0.27 -9.18 1.12
CA ARG A 91 -0.78 -8.62 2.37
C ARG A 91 0.19 -7.54 2.86
N ALA A 92 -0.35 -6.45 3.39
CA ALA A 92 0.39 -5.57 4.27
C ALA A 92 -0.35 -5.39 5.59
N SER A 93 0.47 -5.22 6.63
CA SER A 93 0.05 -4.84 7.96
C SER A 93 1.21 -4.11 8.60
N ALA A 94 1.12 -2.79 8.76
CA ALA A 94 2.23 -2.00 9.26
C ALA A 94 1.77 -1.07 10.38
N ALA A 95 2.39 -1.21 11.56
CA ALA A 95 2.11 -0.41 12.75
C ALA A 95 2.89 0.91 12.76
N ASN A 96 2.40 1.91 13.49
CA ASN A 96 3.14 3.14 13.71
C ASN A 96 4.34 2.91 14.65
N PRO A 97 5.61 3.11 14.22
CA PRO A 97 6.77 2.88 15.09
C PRO A 97 6.90 3.92 16.22
N LEU A 98 6.18 5.05 16.13
CA LEU A 98 6.26 6.14 17.12
C LEU A 98 5.05 6.19 18.07
N VAL A 99 3.96 5.46 17.78
CA VAL A 99 2.75 5.42 18.62
C VAL A 99 2.27 3.98 18.72
N SER A 100 2.56 3.33 19.84
CA SER A 100 2.27 1.91 20.06
C SER A 100 0.77 1.56 20.06
N SER A 101 -0.10 2.52 20.36
CA SER A 101 -1.55 2.34 20.38
C SER A 101 -2.23 2.62 19.04
N ALA A 102 -1.51 3.13 18.03
CA ALA A 102 -2.10 3.40 16.73
C ALA A 102 -2.37 2.09 16.00
N PRO A 103 -3.56 1.90 15.40
CA PRO A 103 -3.83 0.73 14.57
C PRO A 103 -2.85 0.61 13.40
N THR A 104 -2.75 -0.60 12.87
CA THR A 104 -2.01 -0.90 11.65
C THR A 104 -2.70 -0.30 10.43
N ILE A 105 -1.95 -0.09 9.35
CA ILE A 105 -2.52 0.05 8.01
C ILE A 105 -2.54 -1.35 7.41
N ASP A 106 -3.71 -1.82 7.03
CA ASP A 106 -3.96 -3.17 6.54
C ASP A 106 -4.58 -3.18 5.14
N TRP A 107 -4.08 -4.11 4.33
CA TRP A 107 -4.72 -4.53 3.09
C TRP A 107 -4.34 -5.97 2.75
N GLU A 108 -5.25 -6.67 2.07
CA GLU A 108 -5.02 -8.03 1.57
C GLU A 108 -5.67 -8.20 0.20
N TYR A 109 -4.91 -8.75 -0.75
CA TYR A 109 -5.36 -8.99 -2.11
C TYR A 109 -4.94 -10.37 -2.61
N THR A 110 -5.87 -11.06 -3.24
CA THR A 110 -5.58 -12.14 -4.19
C THR A 110 -5.45 -11.53 -5.58
N ILE A 111 -4.30 -11.77 -6.21
CA ILE A 111 -3.95 -11.24 -7.51
C ILE A 111 -3.84 -12.38 -8.50
N THR A 112 -4.47 -12.24 -9.66
CA THR A 112 -4.26 -13.13 -10.81
C THR A 112 -3.76 -12.32 -11.99
N VAL A 113 -2.68 -12.77 -12.61
CA VAL A 113 -2.07 -12.16 -13.79
C VAL A 113 -2.07 -13.18 -14.91
N THR A 114 -2.47 -12.78 -16.12
CA THR A 114 -2.33 -13.62 -17.32
C THR A 114 -1.11 -13.21 -18.14
N ASN A 115 -0.65 -14.12 -18.99
CA ASN A 115 0.47 -13.85 -19.89
C ASN A 115 0.16 -12.82 -21.00
N THR A 116 -1.11 -12.43 -21.15
CA THR A 116 -1.55 -11.32 -22.01
C THR A 116 -1.47 -9.95 -21.32
N GLY A 117 -1.08 -9.92 -20.04
CA GLY A 117 -0.98 -8.69 -19.25
C GLY A 117 -2.29 -8.26 -18.58
N LYS A 118 -3.33 -9.11 -18.59
CA LYS A 118 -4.56 -8.90 -17.82
C LYS A 118 -4.29 -9.17 -16.35
N VAL A 119 -4.82 -8.31 -15.48
CA VAL A 119 -4.67 -8.41 -14.03
C VAL A 119 -6.04 -8.35 -13.40
N THR A 120 -6.33 -9.29 -12.52
CA THR A 120 -7.48 -9.27 -11.61
C THR A 120 -7.00 -9.10 -10.19
N VAL A 121 -7.64 -8.18 -9.47
CA VAL A 121 -7.39 -7.86 -8.06
C VAL A 121 -8.68 -8.08 -7.29
N ASN A 122 -8.64 -8.94 -6.28
CA ASN A 122 -9.75 -9.20 -5.38
C ASN A 122 -9.26 -9.13 -3.92
N GLY A 123 -9.92 -8.34 -3.07
CA GLY A 123 -9.58 -8.23 -1.66
C GLY A 123 -10.08 -6.95 -1.03
N ALA A 124 -9.39 -6.44 -0.01
CA ALA A 124 -9.81 -5.24 0.70
C ALA A 124 -8.65 -4.45 1.31
N HIS A 125 -8.92 -3.20 1.68
CA HIS A 125 -8.03 -2.32 2.44
C HIS A 125 -8.82 -1.45 3.44
N ASP A 126 -8.11 -0.90 4.42
CA ASP A 126 -8.62 0.12 5.36
C ASP A 126 -9.06 1.41 4.65
N GLY A 127 -9.97 2.18 5.22
CA GLY A 127 -10.43 3.45 4.62
C GLY A 127 -9.42 4.59 4.65
N TYR A 128 -8.31 4.41 5.37
CA TYR A 128 -7.25 5.41 5.46
C TYR A 128 -5.86 4.74 5.44
N PRO A 129 -4.84 5.34 4.81
CA PRO A 129 -4.84 6.59 4.04
C PRO A 129 -5.30 6.37 2.59
N ALA A 130 -4.83 7.21 1.65
CA ALA A 130 -5.06 6.98 0.23
C ALA A 130 -4.40 5.66 -0.20
N HIS A 131 -5.09 4.90 -1.05
CA HIS A 131 -4.68 3.58 -1.49
C HIS A 131 -4.69 3.50 -3.01
N GLU A 132 -3.66 2.93 -3.63
CA GLU A 132 -3.55 2.87 -5.08
C GLU A 132 -2.96 1.56 -5.60
N ILE A 133 -3.50 1.09 -6.73
CA ILE A 133 -3.04 -0.12 -7.42
C ILE A 133 -2.87 0.18 -8.90
N TYR A 134 -1.66 -0.09 -9.41
CA TYR A 134 -1.31 0.07 -10.83
C TYR A 134 -0.69 -1.20 -11.38
N LYS A 135 -0.86 -1.42 -12.68
CA LYS A 135 -0.09 -2.39 -13.46
C LYS A 135 0.78 -1.72 -14.51
N ARG A 136 1.85 -2.38 -14.89
CA ARG A 136 2.66 -2.05 -16.06
C ARG A 136 3.07 -3.33 -16.76
N VAL A 137 2.82 -3.41 -18.06
CA VAL A 137 3.27 -4.52 -18.90
C VAL A 137 4.46 -4.04 -19.72
N ASP A 138 5.55 -4.81 -19.73
CA ASP A 138 6.71 -4.59 -20.61
C ASP A 138 7.32 -3.19 -20.58
N TYR A 139 7.49 -2.60 -19.40
CA TYR A 139 7.98 -1.22 -19.24
C TYR A 139 7.13 -0.14 -19.93
N GLY A 140 5.94 -0.48 -20.41
CA GLY A 140 5.01 0.46 -21.02
C GLY A 140 4.41 1.43 -20.01
N THR A 141 3.38 2.17 -20.43
CA THR A 141 2.71 3.15 -19.57
C THR A 141 1.99 2.45 -18.41
N PRO A 142 2.20 2.87 -17.15
CA PRO A 142 1.41 2.39 -16.02
C PRO A 142 -0.09 2.61 -16.25
N THR A 143 -0.89 1.58 -15.99
CA THR A 143 -2.34 1.61 -16.04
C THR A 143 -2.90 1.48 -14.63
N ARG A 144 -3.76 2.41 -14.24
CA ARG A 144 -4.47 2.37 -12.96
C ARG A 144 -5.46 1.22 -12.94
N ILE A 145 -5.40 0.38 -11.91
CA ILE A 145 -6.42 -0.64 -11.61
C ILE A 145 -7.44 -0.09 -10.62
N TYR A 146 -6.97 0.57 -9.56
CA TYR A 146 -7.80 1.06 -8.48
C TYR A 146 -7.12 2.23 -7.76
N THR A 147 -7.92 3.17 -7.25
CA THR A 147 -7.49 4.24 -6.35
C THR A 147 -8.59 4.54 -5.35
N HIS A 148 -8.18 4.88 -4.14
CA HIS A 148 -9.00 5.37 -3.05
C HIS A 148 -8.43 6.70 -2.53
N ASP A 149 -9.28 7.70 -2.33
CA ASP A 149 -8.88 8.98 -1.74
C ASP A 149 -9.76 9.30 -0.53
N PRO A 150 -9.24 9.16 0.71
CA PRO A 150 -10.01 9.38 1.93
C PRO A 150 -10.56 10.82 2.05
N ARG A 151 -9.97 11.78 1.33
CA ARG A 151 -10.45 13.18 1.32
C ARG A 151 -11.75 13.33 0.53
N VAL A 152 -11.98 12.43 -0.43
CA VAL A 152 -13.21 12.41 -1.25
C VAL A 152 -14.32 11.66 -0.52
N THR A 153 -13.97 10.57 0.16
CA THR A 153 -14.91 9.72 0.92
C THR A 153 -15.18 10.20 2.34
N GLY A 154 -14.37 11.15 2.84
CA GLY A 154 -14.53 11.74 4.18
C GLY A 154 -13.93 10.89 5.31
N GLU A 155 -13.09 9.91 4.97
CA GLU A 155 -12.46 9.03 5.94
C GLU A 155 -11.28 9.69 6.63
N THR A 156 -11.03 9.23 7.85
CA THR A 156 -10.11 9.87 8.77
C THR A 156 -9.13 8.84 9.30
N PRO A 157 -8.11 9.24 10.08
CA PRO A 157 -7.29 8.32 10.87
C PRO A 157 -8.06 7.22 11.63
N ALA A 158 -9.32 7.44 11.99
CA ALA A 158 -10.16 6.44 12.65
C ALA A 158 -10.52 5.24 11.75
N SER A 159 -10.48 5.41 10.43
CA SER A 159 -10.73 4.35 9.43
C SER A 159 -9.57 3.35 9.27
N LEU A 160 -8.54 3.45 10.11
CA LEU A 160 -7.57 2.36 10.33
C LEU A 160 -8.09 1.28 11.29
N ALA A 161 -9.19 1.56 12.01
CA ALA A 161 -9.77 0.58 12.91
C ALA A 161 -10.43 -0.54 12.10
N PRO A 162 -10.26 -1.82 12.48
CA PRO A 162 -10.92 -2.93 11.81
C PRO A 162 -12.45 -2.76 11.75
N PRO A 163 -13.11 -3.31 10.70
CA PRO A 163 -12.53 -4.12 9.62
C PRO A 163 -11.95 -3.27 8.47
N MET A 164 -11.21 -3.92 7.55
CA MET A 164 -10.90 -3.35 6.23
C MET A 164 -12.22 -3.10 5.48
N GLU A 165 -12.59 -1.83 5.30
CA GLU A 165 -13.93 -1.44 4.85
C GLU A 165 -14.10 -1.34 3.32
N HIS A 166 -13.00 -1.22 2.56
CA HIS A 166 -13.07 -1.09 1.10
C HIS A 166 -12.78 -2.40 0.39
N SER A 167 -13.82 -2.96 -0.23
CA SER A 167 -13.66 -4.12 -1.10
C SER A 167 -13.21 -3.71 -2.51
N VAL A 168 -12.16 -4.36 -3.00
CA VAL A 168 -11.67 -4.21 -4.38
C VAL A 168 -11.98 -5.49 -5.15
N ASN A 169 -12.71 -5.35 -6.26
CA ASN A 169 -12.89 -6.39 -7.26
C ASN A 169 -12.77 -5.77 -8.65
N ARG A 170 -11.55 -5.79 -9.21
CA ARG A 170 -11.19 -5.09 -10.44
C ARG A 170 -10.40 -5.98 -11.38
N THR A 171 -10.65 -5.80 -12.67
CA THR A 171 -9.93 -6.49 -13.74
C THR A 171 -9.59 -5.49 -14.84
N VAL A 172 -8.31 -5.42 -15.21
CA VAL A 172 -7.79 -4.52 -16.25
C VAL A 172 -6.79 -5.26 -17.12
#